data_AF-A0A249P995-F1
#
_entry.id   AF-A0A249P995-F1
#
_cell.length_a   1.000
_cell.length_b   1.000
_cell.length_c   1.000
_cell.angle_alpha   90.00
_cell.angle_beta   90.00
_cell.angle_gamma   90.00
#
_symmetry.space_group_name_H-M   'P 1'
#
loop_
_entity.id
_entity.type
_entity.pdbx_description
1 polymer ?
#
loop_
_entity_poly.entity_id
_entity_poly.type
_entity_poly.pdbx_seq_one_letter_code
_entity_poly.pdbx_strand_id
1 'polypeptide(L)'
;MTCNFYVGQKVVLAEPYGADAIIRATINGDVLPSPEVVYTIRRIRPPFEGIVFILLNELVNHTTPGTDDEASFNAARFRPVVDRKTDISVFTDMLTEQKAKVDA
;
A
#
# COMPACT_ATOMS: atom_id res chain seq x y z
N MET A 1 -3.33 1.70 -19.73
CA MET A 1 -3.57 2.31 -18.41
C MET A 1 -2.42 3.23 -18.08
N THR A 2 -2.69 4.44 -17.60
CA THR A 2 -1.66 5.38 -17.14
C THR A 2 -1.32 5.07 -15.68
N CYS A 3 -0.04 4.85 -15.38
CA CYS A 3 0.41 4.67 -13.99
C CYS A 3 0.66 6.03 -13.35
N ASN A 4 -0.12 6.37 -12.33
CA ASN A 4 0.03 7.63 -11.58
C ASN A 4 0.91 7.45 -10.33
N PHE A 5 1.64 6.35 -10.22
CA PHE A 5 2.56 6.10 -9.12
C PHE A 5 3.95 6.68 -9.40
N TYR A 6 4.68 7.02 -8.34
CA TYR A 6 6.08 7.46 -8.41
C TYR A 6 6.95 6.78 -7.34
N VAL A 7 8.27 6.74 -7.58
CA VAL A 7 9.23 6.18 -6.63
C VAL A 7 9.28 7.03 -5.36
N GLY A 8 9.32 6.38 -4.19
CA GLY A 8 9.23 6.99 -2.87
C GLY A 8 7.80 7.16 -2.37
N GLN A 9 6.78 6.90 -3.19
CA GLN A 9 5.39 7.00 -2.79
C GLN A 9 5.01 5.87 -1.83
N LYS A 10 4.27 6.22 -0.76
CA LYS A 10 3.67 5.26 0.17
C LYS A 10 2.36 4.70 -0.39
N VAL A 11 2.20 3.39 -0.30
CA VAL A 11 1.04 2.64 -0.81
C VAL A 11 0.61 1.55 0.16
N VAL A 12 -0.64 1.13 0.06
CA VAL A 12 -1.18 -0.05 0.75
C VAL A 12 -1.77 -1.01 -0.28
N LEU A 13 -1.75 -2.30 0.04
CA LEU A 13 -2.46 -3.29 -0.75
C LEU A 13 -3.96 -3.12 -0.52
N ALA A 14 -4.72 -2.91 -1.60
CA ALA A 14 -6.15 -2.63 -1.53
C ALA A 14 -6.99 -3.88 -1.26
N GLU A 15 -6.55 -5.02 -1.80
CA GLU A 15 -7.26 -6.29 -1.73
C GLU A 15 -6.29 -7.44 -1.48
N PRO A 16 -6.64 -8.38 -0.59
CA PRO A 16 -5.80 -9.53 -0.31
C PRO A 16 -5.58 -10.40 -1.55
N TYR A 17 -4.54 -11.22 -1.50
CA TYR A 17 -4.29 -12.25 -2.52
C TYR A 17 -5.21 -13.45 -2.27
N GLY A 18 -5.70 -14.06 -3.35
CA GLY A 18 -6.44 -15.32 -3.27
C GLY A 18 -5.52 -16.50 -2.94
N ALA A 19 -6.10 -17.63 -2.55
CA ALA A 19 -5.37 -18.83 -2.11
C ALA A 19 -4.31 -19.30 -3.13
N ASP A 20 -4.65 -19.30 -4.42
CA ASP A 20 -3.73 -19.73 -5.48
C ASP A 20 -2.46 -18.86 -5.56
N ALA A 21 -2.59 -17.55 -5.34
CA ALA A 21 -1.45 -16.64 -5.37
C ALA A 21 -0.56 -16.84 -4.13
N ILE A 22 -1.18 -17.10 -2.97
CA ILE A 22 -0.46 -17.42 -1.73
C ILE A 22 0.31 -18.73 -1.88
N ILE A 23 -0.31 -19.79 -2.40
CA ILE A 23 0.34 -21.09 -2.61
C ILE A 23 1.54 -20.95 -3.54
N ARG A 24 1.38 -20.23 -4.67
CA ARG A 24 2.48 -19.99 -5.61
C ARG A 24 3.64 -19.22 -4.97
N ALA A 25 3.33 -18.16 -4.22
CA ALA A 25 4.37 -17.39 -3.54
C ALA A 25 5.14 -18.26 -2.53
N THR A 26 4.44 -19.09 -1.75
CA THR A 26 5.07 -20.03 -0.82
C THR A 26 5.99 -21.02 -1.53
N ILE A 27 5.57 -21.59 -2.65
CA ILE A 27 6.39 -22.53 -3.44
C ILE A 27 7.65 -21.84 -3.97
N ASN A 28 7.54 -20.58 -4.37
CA ASN A 28 8.65 -19.80 -4.92
C ASN A 28 9.55 -19.17 -3.83
N GLY A 29 9.13 -19.21 -2.56
CA GLY A 29 9.82 -18.50 -1.48
C GLY A 29 9.63 -16.97 -1.54
N ASP A 30 8.60 -16.48 -2.23
CA ASP A 30 8.27 -15.07 -2.34
C ASP A 30 7.43 -14.60 -1.15
N VAL A 31 7.74 -13.42 -0.63
CA VAL A 31 6.92 -12.73 0.36
C VAL A 31 5.92 -11.83 -0.37
N LEU A 32 4.63 -12.03 -0.09
CA LEU A 32 3.55 -11.20 -0.61
C LEU A 32 3.26 -10.00 0.30
N PRO A 33 2.85 -8.85 -0.28
CA PRO A 33 2.34 -7.72 0.48
C PRO A 33 1.09 -8.08 1.28
N SER A 34 0.97 -7.49 2.47
CA SER A 34 -0.20 -7.59 3.35
C SER A 34 -1.04 -6.32 3.31
N PRO A 35 -2.40 -6.39 3.35
CA PRO A 35 -3.27 -5.22 3.37
C PRO A 35 -3.03 -4.25 4.54
N GLU A 36 -2.50 -4.74 5.67
CA GLU A 36 -2.34 -3.96 6.90
C GLU A 36 -1.01 -3.19 6.97
N VAL A 37 -0.15 -3.35 5.97
CA VAL A 37 1.20 -2.79 5.96
C VAL A 37 1.29 -1.68 4.91
N VAL A 38 1.94 -0.59 5.31
CA VAL A 38 2.29 0.49 4.39
C VAL A 38 3.65 0.19 3.76
N TYR A 39 3.69 0.27 2.43
CA TYR A 39 4.88 0.02 1.63
C TYR A 39 5.33 1.28 0.90
N THR A 40 6.61 1.37 0.57
CA THR A 40 7.20 2.44 -0.21
C THR A 40 7.61 1.91 -1.57
N ILE A 41 7.17 2.54 -2.65
CA ILE A 41 7.59 2.14 -4.00
C ILE A 41 9.08 2.45 -4.18
N ARG A 42 9.93 1.44 -4.40
CA ARG A 42 11.36 1.65 -4.71
C ARG A 42 11.66 1.69 -6.20
N ARG A 43 10.86 1.00 -7.02
CA ARG A 43 11.05 0.96 -8.48
C ARG A 43 9.74 0.67 -9.19
N ILE A 44 9.56 1.28 -10.35
CA ILE A 44 8.47 1.01 -11.29
C ILE A 44 9.07 0.33 -12.51
N ARG A 45 8.54 -0.83 -12.90
CA ARG A 45 8.98 -1.57 -14.07
C ARG A 45 8.27 -1.03 -15.33
N PRO A 46 8.90 -1.14 -16.50
CA PRO A 46 8.21 -0.91 -17.77
C PRO A 46 6.95 -1.77 -17.86
N PRO A 47 5.86 -1.26 -18.45
CA PRO A 47 4.63 -2.03 -18.60
C PRO A 47 4.88 -3.29 -19.45
N PHE A 48 4.37 -4.43 -19.01
CA PHE A 48 4.34 -5.68 -19.75
C PHE A 48 2.89 -6.09 -19.97
N GLU A 49 2.50 -6.33 -21.22
CA GLU A 49 1.10 -6.63 -21.60
C GLU A 49 0.09 -5.58 -21.07
N GLY A 50 0.51 -4.31 -20.99
CA GLY A 50 -0.31 -3.21 -20.48
C GLY A 50 -0.45 -3.17 -18.95
N ILE A 51 0.19 -4.07 -18.22
CA ILE A 51 0.22 -4.12 -16.75
C ILE A 51 1.50 -3.46 -16.26
N VAL A 52 1.35 -2.58 -15.28
CA VAL A 52 2.49 -1.92 -14.62
C VAL A 52 2.82 -2.67 -13.33
N PHE A 53 4.10 -2.97 -13.16
CA PHE A 53 4.61 -3.66 -11.99
C PHE A 53 5.48 -2.74 -11.13
N ILE A 54 5.40 -2.91 -9.83
CA ILE A 54 6.15 -2.13 -8.83
C ILE A 54 6.94 -3.05 -7.91
N LEU A 55 8.08 -2.55 -7.43
CA LEU A 55 8.87 -3.13 -6.36
C LEU A 55 8.72 -2.26 -5.11
N LEU A 56 8.62 -2.91 -3.96
CA LEU A 56 8.39 -2.27 -2.67
C LEU A 56 9.69 -2.31 -1.86
N ASN A 57 9.97 -1.28 -1.06
CA ASN A 57 11.23 -1.15 -0.34
C ASN A 57 11.32 -2.12 0.84
N GLU A 58 10.19 -2.42 1.47
CA GLU A 58 10.06 -3.27 2.65
C GLU A 58 10.00 -4.76 2.28
N LEU A 59 9.82 -5.09 1.00
CA LEU A 59 9.84 -6.46 0.48
C LEU A 59 10.97 -6.60 -0.54
N VAL A 60 11.97 -7.39 -0.18
CA VAL A 60 13.07 -7.78 -1.07
C VAL A 60 13.01 -9.30 -1.22
N ASN A 61 12.41 -9.74 -2.32
CA ASN A 61 12.34 -11.15 -2.70
C ASN A 61 13.62 -11.57 -3.43
N HIS A 62 13.86 -12.88 -3.49
CA HIS A 62 14.98 -13.42 -4.24
C HIS A 62 14.80 -13.17 -5.74
N THR A 63 15.92 -12.95 -6.44
CA THR A 63 15.90 -12.90 -7.89
C THR A 63 15.84 -14.31 -8.46
N THR A 64 15.18 -14.46 -9.61
CA THR A 64 15.14 -15.77 -10.29
C THR A 64 16.56 -16.15 -10.71
N PRO A 65 17.04 -17.38 -10.44
CA PRO A 65 18.40 -17.80 -10.80
C PRO A 65 18.71 -17.54 -12.27
N GLY A 66 19.85 -16.88 -12.53
CA GLY A 66 20.26 -16.50 -13.89
C GLY A 66 19.61 -15.21 -14.42
N THR A 67 18.85 -14.51 -13.59
CA THR A 67 18.27 -13.20 -13.91
C THR A 67 18.46 -12.23 -12.74
N ASP A 68 18.42 -10.93 -13.04
CA ASP A 68 18.29 -9.88 -12.02
C ASP A 68 16.82 -9.52 -11.75
N ASP A 69 15.90 -10.44 -12.06
CA ASP A 69 14.47 -10.19 -11.97
C ASP A 69 13.89 -10.73 -10.66
N GLU A 70 13.46 -9.76 -9.85
CA GLU A 70 12.79 -9.96 -8.58
C GLU A 70 11.27 -9.94 -8.79
N ALA A 71 10.56 -10.76 -8.01
CA ALA A 71 9.10 -10.74 -7.94
C ALA A 71 8.58 -9.30 -7.73
N SER A 72 7.83 -8.82 -8.72
CA SER A 72 7.22 -7.50 -8.71
C SER A 72 5.70 -7.61 -8.68
N PHE A 73 5.03 -6.55 -8.23
CA PHE A 73 3.60 -6.59 -7.92
C PHE A 73 2.80 -5.71 -8.88
N ASN A 74 1.63 -6.19 -9.30
CA ASN A 74 0.74 -5.42 -10.15
C ASN A 74 0.27 -4.15 -9.42
N ALA A 75 0.64 -2.98 -9.96
CA ALA A 75 0.36 -1.68 -9.40
C ALA A 75 -1.15 -1.42 -9.19
N ALA A 76 -2.02 -2.05 -10.00
CA ALA A 76 -3.47 -1.86 -9.91
C ALA A 76 -4.07 -2.33 -8.58
N ARG A 77 -3.38 -3.24 -7.87
CA ARG A 77 -3.77 -3.75 -6.55
C ARG A 77 -3.44 -2.78 -5.40
N PHE A 78 -2.73 -1.70 -5.67
CA PHE A 78 -2.29 -0.77 -4.64
C PHE A 78 -3.11 0.52 -4.66
N ARG A 79 -3.17 1.18 -3.51
CA ARG A 79 -3.71 2.52 -3.36
C ARG A 79 -2.70 3.42 -2.67
N PRO A 80 -2.59 4.69 -3.09
CA PRO A 80 -1.70 5.63 -2.43
C PRO A 80 -2.17 5.91 -1.00
N VAL A 81 -1.23 5.96 -0.06
CA VAL A 81 -1.50 6.49 1.27
C VAL A 81 -1.62 8.00 1.13
N VAL A 82 -2.82 8.51 1.36
CA VAL A 82 -3.10 9.95 1.38
C VAL A 82 -3.21 10.39 2.83
N ASP A 83 -2.35 11.32 3.22
CA ASP A 83 -2.50 11.99 4.50
C ASP A 83 -3.72 12.91 4.41
N ARG A 84 -4.83 12.48 5.02
CA ARG A 84 -6.00 13.33 5.18
C ARG A 84 -5.80 14.14 6.44
N LYS A 85 -5.49 15.42 6.27
CA LYS A 85 -5.62 16.40 7.35
C LYS A 85 -7.11 16.54 7.66
N THR A 86 -7.62 15.68 8.54
CA THR A 86 -8.95 15.83 9.09
C THR A 86 -8.87 16.95 10.11
N ASP A 87 -9.55 18.05 9.84
CA ASP A 87 -9.72 19.10 10.82
C ASP A 87 -10.66 18.60 11.93
N ILE A 88 -10.10 18.34 13.11
CA ILE A 88 -10.85 17.88 14.30
C ILE A 88 -11.31 19.05 15.18
N SER A 89 -11.11 20.30 14.74
CA SER A 89 -11.55 21.49 15.49
C SER A 89 -13.03 21.40 15.87
N VAL A 90 -13.90 20.99 14.94
CA VAL A 90 -15.34 20.81 15.18
C VAL A 90 -15.63 19.85 16.34
N PHE A 91 -14.92 18.72 16.45
CA PHE A 91 -15.08 17.79 17.57
C PHE A 91 -14.49 18.34 18.87
N THR A 92 -13.43 19.14 18.76
CA THR A 92 -12.81 19.81 19.90
C THR A 92 -13.79 20.83 20.49
N ASP A 93 -14.43 21.65 19.66
CA ASP A 93 -15.43 22.63 20.08
C ASP A 93 -16.63 21.95 20.76
N MET A 94 -17.12 20.84 20.21
CA MET A 94 -18.21 20.04 20.81
C MET A 94 -17.86 19.43 22.18
N LEU A 95 -16.60 19.06 22.42
CA LEU A 95 -16.15 18.52 23.71
C LEU A 95 -15.89 19.62 24.75
N THR A 96 -15.67 20.85 24.28
CA THR A 96 -15.32 21.99 25.16
C THR A 96 -16.55 22.83 25.52
N GLU A 97 -17.61 22.78 24.73
CA GLU A 97 -18.88 23.46 25.03
C GLU A 97 -19.74 22.69 26.06
N GLN A 98 -20.01 23.40 27.16
CA GLN A 98 -21.13 23.24 28.11
C GLN A 98 -20.99 22.29 29.31
N LYS A 99 -20.26 22.76 30.33
CA LYS A 99 -20.82 22.75 31.70
C LYS A 99 -21.75 23.97 31.85
N ALA A 100 -23.02 23.83 31.50
CA ALA A 100 -24.01 24.80 31.94
C ALA A 100 -24.09 24.75 33.48
N LYS A 101 -23.80 25.86 34.15
CA LYS A 101 -24.13 25.99 35.58
C LYS A 101 -25.66 26.02 35.67
N VAL A 102 -26.23 25.02 36.31
CA VAL A 102 -27.60 25.07 36.78
C VAL A 102 -27.55 25.89 38.06
N ASP A 103 -27.97 27.16 37.99
CA ASP A 103 -28.15 27.99 39.17
C ASP A 103 -29.38 27.48 39.95
N ALA A 104 -29.21 27.28 41.25
CA ALA A 104 -30.17 26.67 42.18
C ALA A 104 -31.18 27.68 42.73
#